data_AF-A0AAV9ZW44-F1
#
_entry.id   AF-A0AAV9ZW44-F1
#
_cell.length_a   1.000
_cell.length_b   1.000
_cell.length_c   1.000
_cell.angle_alpha   90.00
_cell.angle_beta   90.00
_cell.angle_gamma   90.00
#
_symmetry.space_group_name_H-M   'P 1'
#
loop_
_entity.id
_entity.type
_entity.pdbx_description
1 polymer ?
#
loop_
_entity_poly.entity_id
_entity_poly.type
_entity_poly.pdbx_seq_one_letter_code
_entity_poly.pdbx_strand_id
1 'polypeptide(L)'
;RTDQIAFHTFTKLFFVVHAARICDRDHFTGNIDNWFNLETPVPQSEQHHISANDLFMYHTISSNTARPPPFVVQIVLAAPADIPLVHMPTGTCIPAGTRFTVEEWASVLRKHPKDQGGSDILPGIVEQETISLFRTVYAFLRVLPMW
;
A
#
# COMPACT_ATOMS: atom_id res chain seq x y z
N ARG A 1 5.27 16.19 -12.87
CA ARG A 1 3.85 16.08 -12.40
C ARG A 1 3.38 14.62 -12.46
N THR A 2 3.47 13.93 -13.60
CA THR A 2 3.12 12.50 -13.71
C THR A 2 3.92 11.61 -12.75
N ASP A 3 5.23 11.81 -12.64
CA ASP A 3 6.08 11.06 -11.68
C ASP A 3 5.67 11.30 -10.22
N GLN A 4 5.22 12.51 -9.89
CA GLN A 4 4.73 12.83 -8.54
C GLN A 4 3.41 12.11 -8.27
N ILE A 5 2.48 12.14 -9.22
CA ILE A 5 1.20 11.41 -9.11
C ILE A 5 1.47 9.91 -8.93
N ALA A 6 2.37 9.34 -9.72
CA ALA A 6 2.73 7.94 -9.61
C ALA A 6 3.38 7.61 -8.26
N PHE A 7 4.41 8.36 -7.86
CA PHE A 7 5.05 8.23 -6.55
C PHE A 7 4.04 8.29 -5.40
N HIS A 8 3.17 9.29 -5.39
CA HIS A 8 2.14 9.43 -4.36
C HIS A 8 1.11 8.32 -4.44
N THR A 9 0.80 7.78 -5.63
CA THR A 9 -0.09 6.61 -5.75
C THR A 9 0.52 5.39 -5.06
N PHE A 10 1.81 5.13 -5.25
CA PHE A 10 2.47 3.98 -4.60
C PHE A 10 2.56 4.16 -3.08
N THR A 11 3.00 5.33 -2.61
CA THR A 11 3.13 5.58 -1.17
C THR A 11 1.78 5.67 -0.45
N LYS A 12 0.76 6.23 -1.10
CA LYS A 12 -0.60 6.33 -0.53
C LYS A 12 -1.21 4.96 -0.27
N LEU A 13 -1.00 3.98 -1.15
CA LEU A 13 -1.49 2.62 -0.92
C LEU A 13 -0.92 2.07 0.40
N PHE A 14 0.39 2.23 0.62
CA PHE A 14 1.01 1.82 1.87
C PHE A 14 0.42 2.56 3.08
N PHE A 15 0.27 3.89 3.02
CA PHE A 15 -0.27 4.66 4.14
C PHE A 15 -1.70 4.26 4.49
N VAL A 16 -2.55 4.07 3.48
CA VAL A 16 -3.95 3.69 3.64
C VAL A 16 -4.06 2.27 4.24
N VAL A 17 -3.28 1.32 3.73
CA VAL A 17 -3.26 -0.06 4.23
C VAL A 17 -2.70 -0.11 5.66
N HIS A 18 -1.59 0.57 5.91
CA HIS A 18 -0.96 0.62 7.24
C HIS A 18 -1.91 1.22 8.29
N ALA A 19 -2.51 2.37 8.00
CA ALA A 19 -3.45 3.03 8.90
C ALA A 19 -4.71 2.19 9.16
N ALA A 20 -5.06 1.29 8.25
CA ALA A 20 -6.22 0.40 8.39
C ALA A 20 -5.93 -0.91 9.15
N ARG A 21 -4.66 -1.20 9.48
CA ARG A 21 -4.25 -2.44 10.15
C ARG A 21 -3.57 -2.21 11.49
N ILE A 22 -3.17 -0.98 11.78
CA ILE A 22 -2.52 -0.61 13.03
C ILE A 22 -3.50 0.13 13.92
N CYS A 23 -3.70 -0.42 15.12
CA CYS A 23 -4.56 0.16 16.15
C CYS A 23 -3.80 1.12 17.08
N ASP A 24 -2.46 1.05 17.11
CA ASP A 24 -1.63 1.86 17.99
C ASP A 24 -1.28 3.22 17.36
N ARG A 25 -1.43 4.29 18.14
CA ARG A 25 -1.14 5.65 17.71
C ARG A 25 0.35 5.96 17.72
N ASP A 26 1.14 5.19 18.45
CA ASP A 26 2.59 5.39 18.56
C ASP A 26 3.33 5.05 17.25
N HIS A 27 2.64 4.45 16.29
CA HIS A 27 3.18 4.06 14.98
C HIS A 27 3.15 5.20 13.94
N PHE A 28 2.68 6.40 14.29
CA PHE A 28 2.53 7.52 13.37
C PHE A 28 3.38 8.72 13.76
N THR A 29 3.96 9.40 12.76
CA THR A 29 4.86 10.56 12.96
C THR A 29 4.15 11.87 13.33
N GLY A 30 2.83 11.85 13.53
CA GLY A 30 1.99 13.05 13.66
C GLY A 30 1.76 13.82 12.34
N ASN A 31 2.53 13.51 11.28
CA ASN A 31 2.32 14.07 9.95
C ASN A 31 1.12 13.40 9.25
N ILE A 32 0.42 14.17 8.42
CA ILE A 32 -0.73 13.72 7.65
C ILE A 32 -0.44 13.93 6.16
N ASP A 33 -0.61 12.87 5.38
CA ASP A 33 -0.61 12.93 3.92
C ASP A 33 -2.03 13.21 3.42
N ASN A 34 -2.20 14.34 2.72
CA ASN A 34 -3.47 14.81 2.18
C ASN A 34 -3.62 14.60 0.67
N TRP A 35 -2.76 13.77 0.06
CA TRP A 35 -2.87 13.47 -1.36
C TRP A 35 -4.17 12.74 -1.68
N PHE A 36 -4.70 13.01 -2.87
CA PHE A 36 -5.95 12.42 -3.39
C PHE A 36 -7.19 12.68 -2.52
N ASN A 37 -7.23 13.83 -1.82
CA ASN A 37 -8.35 14.25 -0.98
C ASN A 37 -8.74 13.20 0.07
N LEU A 38 -7.74 12.51 0.63
CA LEU A 38 -7.90 11.53 1.70
C LEU A 38 -6.83 11.83 2.74
N GLU A 39 -7.22 12.17 3.96
CA GLU A 39 -6.25 12.39 5.04
C GLU A 39 -5.79 11.03 5.58
N THR A 40 -4.48 10.76 5.52
CA THR A 40 -3.89 9.52 6.04
C THR A 40 -2.65 9.82 6.88
N PRO A 41 -2.56 9.28 8.10
CA PRO A 41 -1.40 9.50 8.94
C PRO A 41 -0.16 8.82 8.34
N VAL A 42 0.98 9.51 8.40
CA VAL A 42 2.25 9.01 7.86
C VAL A 42 2.90 8.08 8.87
N PRO A 43 3.18 6.82 8.49
CA PRO A 43 3.79 5.84 9.38
C PRO A 43 5.22 6.22 9.79
N GLN A 44 5.66 5.82 10.98
CA GLN A 44 7.00 6.12 11.48
C GLN A 44 8.07 5.32 10.73
N SER A 45 9.03 6.04 10.11
CA SER A 45 10.05 5.45 9.22
C SER A 45 10.92 4.38 9.88
N GLU A 46 11.11 4.42 11.20
CA GLU A 46 11.95 3.46 11.93
C GLU A 46 11.30 2.07 12.06
N GLN A 47 9.98 1.98 11.89
CA GLN A 47 9.21 0.73 12.06
C GLN A 47 8.91 0.04 10.73
N HIS A 48 9.29 0.63 9.59
CA HIS A 48 8.98 0.09 8.26
C HIS A 48 10.23 -0.11 7.42
N HIS A 49 10.29 -1.25 6.74
CA HIS A 49 11.36 -1.62 5.82
C HIS A 49 11.25 -0.94 4.44
N ILE A 50 10.59 0.22 4.34
CA ILE A 50 10.53 0.95 3.08
C ILE A 50 11.79 1.81 3.00
N SER A 51 12.80 1.32 2.28
CA SER A 51 14.00 2.11 2.05
C SER A 51 13.68 3.30 1.15
N ALA A 52 14.31 4.45 1.41
CA ALA A 52 14.29 5.58 0.47
C ALA A 52 14.73 5.16 -0.94
N ASN A 53 15.60 4.13 -1.02
CA ASN A 53 16.05 3.56 -2.30
C ASN A 53 14.94 2.78 -3.03
N ASP A 54 14.05 2.09 -2.29
CA ASP A 54 12.91 1.36 -2.87
C ASP A 54 11.88 2.34 -3.43
N LEU A 55 11.74 3.49 -2.79
CA LEU A 55 10.85 4.58 -3.22
C LEU A 55 11.43 5.41 -4.37
N PHE A 56 12.75 5.51 -4.48
CA PHE A 56 13.44 6.32 -5.50
C PHE A 56 13.09 5.92 -6.94
N MET A 57 12.86 4.62 -7.18
CA MET A 57 12.46 4.13 -8.51
C MET A 57 11.11 4.69 -8.98
N TYR A 58 10.22 5.04 -8.05
CA TYR A 58 8.91 5.61 -8.38
C TYR A 58 8.95 7.12 -8.65
N HIS A 59 10.03 7.81 -8.26
CA HIS A 59 10.25 9.22 -8.58
C HIS A 59 10.72 9.45 -10.03
N THR A 60 11.19 8.41 -10.71
CA THR A 60 11.85 8.51 -12.02
C THR A 60 11.14 7.70 -13.11
N ILE A 61 9.86 7.35 -12.91
CA ILE A 61 9.09 6.46 -13.81
C ILE A 61 9.07 6.96 -15.26
N SER A 62 8.95 8.27 -15.49
CA SER A 62 8.91 8.84 -16.84
C SER A 62 10.29 8.85 -17.51
N SER A 63 11.37 8.88 -16.73
CA SER A 63 12.76 8.95 -17.22
C SER A 63 13.44 7.57 -17.29
N ASN A 64 12.89 6.58 -16.58
CA ASN A 64 13.43 5.23 -16.52
C ASN A 64 12.85 4.39 -17.65
N THR A 65 13.74 3.82 -18.48
CA THR A 65 13.35 2.92 -19.57
C THR A 65 12.95 1.54 -19.07
N ALA A 66 13.40 1.16 -17.87
CA ALA A 66 13.04 -0.08 -17.21
C ALA A 66 11.72 0.08 -16.45
N ARG A 67 10.84 -0.94 -16.57
CA ARG A 67 9.59 -0.98 -15.82
C ARG A 67 9.89 -1.13 -14.32
N PRO A 68 9.28 -0.32 -13.43
CA PRO A 68 9.46 -0.51 -12.00
C PRO A 68 8.88 -1.86 -11.57
N PRO A 69 9.47 -2.53 -10.56
CA PRO A 69 8.90 -3.73 -9.99
C PRO A 69 7.53 -3.45 -9.36
N PRO A 70 6.68 -4.48 -9.16
CA PRO A 70 5.48 -4.35 -8.34
C PRO A 70 5.80 -3.81 -6.94
N PHE A 71 5.00 -2.85 -6.47
CA PHE A 71 5.02 -2.44 -5.08
C PHE A 71 4.09 -3.35 -4.29
N VAL A 72 4.62 -4.11 -3.34
CA VAL A 72 3.85 -5.11 -2.57
C VAL A 72 3.87 -4.78 -1.08
N VAL A 73 2.69 -4.72 -0.47
CA VAL A 73 2.50 -4.57 0.97
C VAL A 73 1.91 -5.87 1.49
N GLN A 74 2.63 -6.53 2.41
CA GLN A 74 2.18 -7.76 3.06
C GLN A 74 1.78 -7.47 4.50
N ILE A 75 0.59 -7.93 4.87
CA ILE A 75 0.13 -7.95 6.26
C ILE A 75 0.41 -9.33 6.80
N VAL A 76 1.18 -9.38 7.89
CA VAL A 76 1.66 -10.62 8.48
C VAL A 76 1.13 -10.73 9.89
N LEU A 77 0.44 -11.82 10.18
CA LEU A 77 0.10 -12.18 11.55
C LEU A 77 1.29 -12.96 12.13
N ALA A 78 1.85 -12.44 13.22
CA ALA A 78 2.94 -13.08 13.95
C ALA A 78 2.39 -13.72 15.22
N ALA A 79 2.46 -15.05 15.32
CA ALA A 79 2.17 -15.76 16.55
C ALA A 79 3.23 -15.41 17.60
N PRO A 80 2.83 -15.18 18.87
CA PRO A 80 3.76 -14.99 19.97
C PRO A 80 4.75 -16.17 20.05
N ALA A 81 5.97 -15.91 20.51
CA ALA A 81 7.01 -16.94 20.59
C ALA A 81 6.66 -18.08 21.57
N ASP A 82 5.84 -17.78 22.58
CA ASP A 82 5.59 -18.70 23.69
C ASP A 82 4.19 -19.34 23.68
N ILE A 83 3.26 -18.79 22.89
CA ILE A 83 1.84 -19.18 22.93
C ILE A 83 1.35 -19.50 21.50
N PRO A 84 0.82 -20.72 21.26
CA PRO A 84 0.23 -21.06 19.97
C PRO A 84 -1.12 -20.34 19.77
N LEU A 85 -1.44 -20.00 18.52
CA LEU A 85 -2.73 -19.42 18.17
C LEU A 85 -3.70 -20.53 17.73
N VAL A 86 -4.99 -20.38 18.02
CA VAL A 86 -6.02 -21.34 17.60
C VAL A 86 -7.02 -20.65 16.70
N HIS A 87 -7.23 -21.20 15.50
CA HIS A 87 -8.27 -20.75 14.59
C HIS A 87 -9.62 -21.34 15.01
N MET A 88 -10.46 -20.52 15.65
CA MET A 88 -11.73 -20.94 16.27
C MET A 88 -12.71 -21.68 15.33
N PRO A 89 -12.86 -21.32 14.04
CA PRO A 89 -13.78 -22.02 13.14
C PRO A 89 -13.39 -23.47 12.82
N THR A 90 -12.09 -23.81 12.84
CA THR A 90 -11.60 -25.15 12.44
C THR A 90 -10.91 -25.90 13.58
N GLY A 91 -10.62 -25.22 14.70
CA GLY A 91 -9.79 -25.74 15.78
C GLY A 91 -8.31 -25.91 15.40
N THR A 92 -7.88 -25.38 14.25
CA THR A 92 -6.50 -25.54 13.78
C THR A 92 -5.55 -24.76 14.69
N CYS A 93 -4.54 -25.45 15.22
CA CYS A 93 -3.49 -24.86 16.04
C CYS A 93 -2.34 -24.36 15.15
N ILE A 94 -1.97 -23.09 15.31
CA ILE A 94 -0.83 -22.45 14.67
C ILE A 94 0.31 -22.43 15.68
N PRO A 95 1.48 -23.02 15.36
CA PRO A 95 2.61 -23.07 16.28
C PRO A 95 3.07 -21.69 16.73
N ALA A 96 3.58 -21.61 17.96
CA ALA A 96 4.18 -20.40 18.50
C ALA A 96 5.37 -19.93 17.62
N GLY A 97 5.53 -18.61 17.49
CA GLY A 97 6.56 -17.99 16.65
C GLY A 97 6.31 -18.06 15.14
N THR A 98 5.24 -18.71 14.68
CA THR A 98 4.88 -18.76 13.25
C THR A 98 4.47 -17.38 12.75
N ARG A 99 4.97 -16.99 11.58
CA ARG A 99 4.52 -15.80 10.84
C ARG A 99 3.82 -16.25 9.57
N PHE A 100 2.64 -15.70 9.30
CA PHE A 100 1.91 -15.99 8.07
C PHE A 100 1.29 -14.74 7.47
N THR A 101 1.34 -14.66 6.15
CA THR A 101 0.72 -13.57 5.39
C THR A 101 -0.79 -13.75 5.40
N VAL A 102 -1.50 -12.74 5.87
CA VAL A 102 -2.97 -12.69 5.90
C VAL A 102 -3.54 -11.86 4.76
N GLU A 103 -2.79 -10.86 4.29
CA GLU A 103 -3.15 -10.04 3.13
C GLU A 103 -1.91 -9.67 2.32
N GLU A 104 -2.09 -9.57 1.01
CA GLU A 104 -1.08 -9.06 0.09
C GLU A 104 -1.73 -8.04 -0.84
N TRP A 105 -1.18 -6.82 -0.84
CA TRP A 105 -1.62 -5.71 -1.67
C TRP A 105 -0.54 -5.35 -2.65
N ALA A 106 -0.81 -5.48 -3.94
CA ALA A 106 0.16 -5.19 -4.99
C ALA A 106 -0.31 -4.04 -5.89
N SER A 107 0.54 -3.03 -6.07
CA SER A 107 0.40 -2.01 -7.11
C SER A 107 1.36 -2.33 -8.25
N VAL A 108 0.82 -2.46 -9.47
CA VAL A 108 1.58 -2.88 -10.65
C VAL A 108 1.39 -1.87 -11.77
N LEU A 109 2.49 -1.25 -12.21
CA LEU A 109 2.46 -0.41 -13.40
C LEU A 109 2.43 -1.29 -14.66
N ARG A 110 1.38 -1.14 -15.48
CA ARG A 110 1.25 -1.84 -16.76
C ARG A 110 1.26 -0.85 -17.91
N LYS A 111 1.93 -1.21 -19.01
CA LYS A 111 1.78 -0.48 -20.28
C LYS A 111 0.38 -0.74 -20.80
N HIS A 112 -0.34 0.32 -21.16
CA HIS A 112 -1.67 0.16 -21.71
C HIS A 112 -1.56 -0.35 -23.16
N PRO A 113 -2.28 -1.42 -23.55
CA PRO A 113 -2.11 -2.03 -24.87
C PRO A 113 -2.49 -1.10 -26.03
N LYS A 114 -3.26 -0.02 -25.79
CA LYS A 114 -3.63 0.97 -26.82
C LYS A 114 -2.61 2.12 -27.00
N ASP A 115 -1.50 2.15 -26.26
CA ASP A 115 -0.47 3.20 -26.38
C ASP A 115 0.34 3.14 -27.68
N GLN A 116 0.01 2.23 -28.62
CA GLN A 116 0.55 2.28 -29.98
C GLN A 116 -0.01 3.47 -30.81
N GLY A 117 -1.04 4.17 -30.31
CA GLY A 117 -1.74 5.25 -31.01
C GLY A 117 -1.85 6.58 -30.24
N GLY A 118 -0.95 6.84 -29.27
CA GLY A 118 -0.67 8.18 -28.73
C GLY A 118 -1.87 9.07 -28.38
N SER A 119 -2.80 8.60 -27.54
CA SER A 119 -3.71 9.55 -26.86
C SER A 119 -3.09 9.91 -25.52
N ASP A 120 -2.50 11.10 -25.42
CA ASP A 120 -2.02 11.63 -24.14
C ASP A 120 -3.20 11.77 -23.18
N ILE A 121 -3.28 10.88 -22.20
CA ILE A 121 -4.27 11.00 -21.12
C ILE A 121 -3.88 12.22 -20.28
N LEU A 122 -4.80 13.17 -20.16
CA LEU A 122 -4.54 14.37 -19.38
C LEU A 122 -4.29 13.99 -17.90
N PRO A 123 -3.22 14.49 -17.26
CA PRO A 123 -2.89 14.17 -15.87
C PRO A 123 -4.03 14.40 -14.88
N GLY A 124 -4.91 15.37 -15.14
CA GLY A 124 -6.09 15.63 -14.31
C GLY A 124 -7.11 14.49 -14.31
N ILE A 125 -7.26 13.76 -15.41
CA ILE A 125 -8.13 12.58 -15.49
C ILE A 125 -7.53 11.47 -14.62
N VAL A 126 -6.23 11.21 -14.74
CA VAL A 126 -5.52 10.22 -13.93
C VAL A 126 -5.66 10.53 -12.44
N GLU A 127 -5.49 11.80 -12.07
CA GLU A 127 -5.65 12.25 -10.68
C GLU A 127 -7.08 12.00 -10.15
N GLN A 128 -8.12 12.30 -10.94
CA GLN A 128 -9.51 12.08 -10.57
C GLN A 128 -9.87 10.58 -10.41
N GLU A 129 -9.38 9.74 -11.30
CA GLU A 129 -9.54 8.28 -11.19
C GLU A 129 -8.82 7.74 -9.96
N THR A 130 -7.62 8.22 -9.67
CA THR A 130 -6.85 7.83 -8.48
C THR A 130 -7.54 8.24 -7.18
N ILE A 131 -8.19 9.41 -7.13
CA ILE A 131 -9.03 9.82 -5.98
C ILE A 131 -10.15 8.80 -5.74
N SER A 132 -10.88 8.43 -6.79
CA SER A 132 -11.98 7.47 -6.70
C SER A 132 -11.50 6.07 -6.30
N LEU A 133 -10.34 5.66 -6.80
CA LEU A 133 -9.66 4.44 -6.40
C LEU A 133 -9.37 4.43 -4.90
N PHE A 134 -8.72 5.46 -4.36
CA PHE A 134 -8.35 5.47 -2.93
C PHE A 134 -9.54 5.54 -1.99
N ARG A 135 -10.63 6.21 -2.37
CA ARG A 135 -11.90 6.16 -1.62
C ARG A 135 -12.47 4.74 -1.58
N THR A 136 -12.40 4.03 -2.71
CA THR A 136 -12.86 2.64 -2.82
C THR A 136 -11.99 1.72 -1.99
N VAL A 137 -10.66 1.84 -2.08
CA VAL A 137 -9.70 1.06 -1.27
C VAL A 137 -9.92 1.30 0.22
N TYR A 138 -10.09 2.56 0.62
CA TYR A 138 -10.36 2.93 2.02
C TYR A 138 -11.64 2.29 2.56
N ALA A 139 -12.72 2.29 1.78
CA ALA A 139 -13.95 1.61 2.16
C ALA A 139 -13.78 0.08 2.19
N PHE A 140 -13.09 -0.48 1.19
CA PHE A 140 -12.88 -1.91 1.05
C PHE A 140 -12.05 -2.50 2.20
N LEU A 141 -11.04 -1.76 2.69
CA LEU A 141 -10.21 -2.19 3.82
C LEU A 141 -10.99 -2.43 5.13
N ARG A 142 -12.20 -1.84 5.27
CA ARG A 142 -13.08 -1.96 6.44
C ARG A 142 -14.05 -3.13 6.40
N VAL A 143 -14.18 -3.76 5.24
CA VAL A 143 -15.04 -4.94 5.08
C VAL A 143 -14.22 -6.23 5.00
N LEU A 144 -12.89 -6.12 4.99
CA LEU A 144 -12.00 -7.27 5.01
C LEU A 144 -11.90 -7.88 6.41
N PRO A 145 -11.64 -9.20 6.53
CA PRO A 145 -11.61 -9.89 7.82
C PRO A 145 -10.56 -9.36 8.82
N MET A 146 -9.53 -8.66 8.35
CA MET A 146 -8.45 -8.11 9.17
C MET A 146 -8.66 -6.63 9.57
N TRP A 147 -9.87 -6.10 9.42
CA TRP A 147 -10.24 -4.79 9.98
C TRP A 147 -10.47 -4.87 11.50
#